data_AF-A0A1V2WAX3-F1
#
_entry.id   AF-A0A1V2WAX3-F1
#
_cell.length_a   1.000
_cell.length_b   1.000
_cell.length_c   1.000
_cell.angle_alpha   90.00
_cell.angle_beta   90.00
_cell.angle_gamma   90.00
#
_symmetry.space_group_name_H-M   'P 1'
#
loop_
_entity.id
_entity.type
_entity.pdbx_description
1 polymer ?
#
loop_
_entity_poly.entity_id
_entity_poly.type
_entity_poly.pdbx_seq_one_letter_code
_entity_poly.pdbx_strand_id
1 'polypeptide(L)'
;MRFCRDLLVYAIALAMPLTCAGFEADVHFGLTLWLARQAGFAPRDAEAIALADQRIDAGSIEYMTSPLQYACLSRFVPDAVDAQARHYPGARSVPVDAQARAVVPGGPAALAPVDAALGKAGGGKAAFMLGEFGRALHGWQDSWAHRGVPSVPDWSRDGIACDVGLAMAAPLDRHTSSSHAAELTWRRVADVEAMAQATYLQMTRYPAIDGAARQAAPWDQVRQRLPDFVAARTKRAKSDWFVANGIADTSFLDGISLPDGPAWKTVRWHGRRDLPAPLPSAMQAGVDKDIVDFYTRFLSDWVTTSPVDKRWLPAISVERGQKPDDALVNALVGWRLRDHGAYLAVEGLPHSATHSLAPARNRTSFEVFRSLNDAVLPLIVEGEKPSPVLPFVVFALPWSSAGHPRAVALVKLLDAPYDTVGIVSEKRNGIGWKVTGWVSSADY
;
A
#
# COMPACT_ATOMS: atom_id res chain seq x y z
N MET A 1 -37.30 47.99 -12.77
CA MET A 1 -35.82 48.01 -12.85
C MET A 1 -35.22 47.64 -11.50
N ARG A 2 -34.82 46.39 -11.30
CA ARG A 2 -33.82 45.98 -10.30
C ARG A 2 -33.05 44.82 -10.92
N PHE A 3 -31.76 45.05 -11.14
CA PHE A 3 -30.86 44.16 -11.85
C PHE A 3 -30.60 42.88 -11.06
N CYS A 4 -30.50 41.78 -11.81
CA CYS A 4 -30.05 40.46 -11.38
C CYS A 4 -28.76 40.53 -10.57
N ARG A 5 -28.73 39.80 -9.45
CA ARG A 5 -27.52 39.54 -8.67
C ARG A 5 -27.43 38.04 -8.34
N ASP A 6 -27.72 37.21 -9.32
CA ASP A 6 -27.53 35.76 -9.30
C ASP A 6 -26.56 35.40 -10.43
N LEU A 7 -25.25 35.38 -10.13
CA LEU A 7 -24.18 34.74 -10.91
C LEU A 7 -22.83 35.14 -10.32
N LEU A 8 -22.40 34.45 -9.25
CA LEU A 8 -20.98 34.12 -9.00
C LEU A 8 -20.82 33.16 -7.81
N VAL A 9 -21.25 31.92 -7.96
CA VAL A 9 -20.77 30.80 -7.13
C VAL A 9 -20.44 29.66 -8.10
N TYR A 10 -19.33 29.81 -8.81
CA TYR A 10 -18.73 28.74 -9.61
C TYR A 10 -17.22 28.74 -9.39
N ALA A 11 -16.70 27.55 -9.11
CA ALA A 11 -15.33 27.12 -9.37
C ALA A 11 -14.19 27.67 -8.49
N ILE A 12 -14.18 27.33 -7.19
CA ILE A 12 -12.93 27.18 -6.40
C ILE A 12 -12.93 25.80 -5.70
N ALA A 13 -13.17 24.74 -6.48
CA ALA A 13 -12.98 23.34 -6.05
C ALA A 13 -12.23 22.50 -7.09
N LEU A 14 -11.70 23.14 -8.14
CA LEU A 14 -10.81 22.55 -9.13
C LEU A 14 -9.45 23.22 -8.97
N ALA A 15 -8.39 22.43 -8.79
CA ALA A 15 -6.99 22.84 -8.64
C ALA A 15 -6.44 23.05 -7.22
N MET A 16 -6.92 22.29 -6.22
CA MET A 16 -5.99 21.87 -5.16
C MET A 16 -5.20 20.66 -5.70
N PRO A 17 -3.85 20.69 -5.75
CA PRO A 17 -3.06 19.52 -6.10
C PRO A 17 -3.23 18.48 -4.99
N LEU A 18 -4.19 17.58 -5.15
CA LEU A 18 -4.41 16.45 -4.26
C LEU A 18 -3.15 15.58 -4.26
N THR A 19 -2.51 15.46 -3.10
CA THR A 19 -1.25 14.75 -2.89
C THR A 19 -1.52 13.29 -2.57
N CYS A 20 -2.08 12.53 -3.50
CA CYS A 20 -2.45 11.11 -3.27
C CYS A 20 -1.24 10.24 -2.84
N ALA A 21 -1.50 9.05 -2.32
CA ALA A 21 -0.55 7.96 -2.14
C ALA A 21 -1.04 6.83 -3.09
N GLY A 22 -0.23 5.93 -3.64
CA GLY A 22 -0.66 4.94 -4.63
C GLY A 22 0.03 3.60 -4.46
N PHE A 23 -0.68 2.57 -4.04
CA PHE A 23 -0.31 1.20 -4.43
C PHE A 23 -0.78 0.92 -5.85
N GLU A 24 0.01 0.20 -6.66
CA GLU A 24 0.01 0.39 -8.11
C GLU A 24 -0.62 -0.74 -8.93
N ALA A 25 -1.80 -1.26 -8.57
CA ALA A 25 -2.47 -2.23 -9.45
C ALA A 25 -2.86 -1.63 -10.81
N ASP A 26 -2.90 -0.30 -10.94
CA ASP A 26 -2.95 0.37 -12.22
C ASP A 26 -1.65 0.22 -13.04
N VAL A 27 -0.48 0.05 -12.41
CA VAL A 27 0.80 -0.23 -13.08
C VAL A 27 1.04 -1.73 -13.21
N HIS A 28 1.25 -2.44 -12.09
CA HIS A 28 1.69 -3.84 -12.06
C HIS A 28 0.69 -4.80 -12.68
N PHE A 29 -0.61 -4.52 -12.60
CA PHE A 29 -1.62 -5.26 -13.34
C PHE A 29 -2.04 -4.53 -14.63
N GLY A 30 -2.67 -3.36 -14.50
CA GLY A 30 -3.36 -2.70 -15.61
C GLY A 30 -2.42 -2.29 -16.75
N LEU A 31 -1.39 -1.50 -16.46
CA LEU A 31 -0.44 -1.03 -17.45
C LEU A 31 0.39 -2.19 -18.01
N THR A 32 0.84 -3.13 -17.17
CA THR A 32 1.54 -4.35 -17.59
C THR A 32 0.69 -5.17 -18.56
N LEU A 33 -0.60 -5.39 -18.27
CA LEU A 33 -1.53 -6.10 -19.15
C LEU A 33 -1.66 -5.38 -20.51
N TRP A 34 -1.84 -4.06 -20.47
CA TRP A 34 -1.97 -3.27 -21.68
C TRP A 34 -0.69 -3.29 -22.53
N LEU A 35 0.49 -3.10 -21.91
CA LEU A 35 1.79 -3.16 -22.57
C LEU A 35 2.04 -4.54 -23.18
N ALA A 36 1.71 -5.63 -22.48
CA ALA A 36 1.86 -6.98 -23.00
C ALA A 36 0.99 -7.22 -24.25
N ARG A 37 -0.25 -6.70 -24.26
CA ARG A 37 -1.09 -6.72 -25.46
C ARG A 37 -0.47 -5.90 -26.60
N GLN A 38 0.11 -4.74 -26.32
CA GLN A 38 0.83 -3.95 -27.33
C GLN A 38 2.11 -4.64 -27.82
N ALA A 39 2.71 -5.52 -27.02
CA ALA A 39 3.86 -6.33 -27.41
C ALA A 39 3.47 -7.59 -28.21
N GLY A 40 2.17 -7.77 -28.48
CA GLY A 40 1.65 -8.85 -29.31
C GLY A 40 1.43 -10.17 -28.57
N PHE A 41 1.39 -10.17 -27.22
CA PHE A 41 0.99 -11.36 -26.47
C PHE A 41 -0.50 -11.65 -26.66
N ALA A 42 -0.86 -12.95 -26.70
CA ALA A 42 -2.26 -13.35 -26.68
C ALA A 42 -2.92 -12.90 -25.35
N PRO A 43 -4.25 -12.68 -25.33
CA PRO A 43 -4.93 -12.15 -24.15
C PRO A 43 -4.64 -12.90 -22.85
N ARG A 44 -4.60 -14.24 -22.89
CA ARG A 44 -4.32 -15.08 -21.72
C ARG A 44 -2.87 -14.98 -21.25
N ASP A 45 -1.91 -14.84 -22.17
CA ASP A 45 -0.49 -14.73 -21.82
C ASP A 45 -0.21 -13.36 -21.22
N ALA A 46 -0.79 -12.31 -21.79
CA ALA A 46 -0.72 -10.95 -21.26
C ALA A 46 -1.31 -10.87 -19.85
N GLU A 47 -2.46 -11.51 -19.63
CA GLU A 47 -3.07 -11.62 -18.31
C GLU A 47 -2.22 -12.46 -17.33
N ALA A 48 -1.60 -13.55 -17.77
CA ALA A 48 -0.72 -14.35 -16.93
C ALA A 48 0.51 -13.57 -16.45
N ILE A 49 1.12 -12.75 -17.33
CA ILE A 49 2.23 -11.86 -16.98
C ILE A 49 1.76 -10.81 -15.96
N ALA A 50 0.68 -10.08 -16.26
CA ALA A 50 0.14 -9.03 -15.40
C ALA A 50 -0.32 -9.54 -14.03
N LEU A 51 -0.97 -10.72 -13.99
CA LEU A 51 -1.33 -11.37 -12.73
C LEU A 51 -0.10 -11.75 -11.92
N ALA A 52 0.97 -12.22 -12.56
CA ALA A 52 2.17 -12.64 -11.85
C ALA A 52 3.00 -11.46 -11.34
N ASP A 53 3.03 -10.35 -12.07
CA ASP A 53 3.57 -9.06 -11.64
C ASP A 53 2.81 -8.56 -10.39
N GLN A 54 1.50 -8.39 -10.51
CA GLN A 54 0.63 -7.96 -9.40
C GLN A 54 0.61 -8.90 -8.18
N ARG A 55 0.92 -10.19 -8.34
CA ARG A 55 0.86 -11.17 -7.23
C ARG A 55 1.99 -11.04 -6.24
N ILE A 56 3.08 -10.34 -6.58
CA ILE A 56 4.10 -9.95 -5.61
C ILE A 56 3.44 -9.14 -4.48
N ASP A 57 2.54 -8.26 -4.90
CA ASP A 57 1.82 -7.25 -4.13
C ASP A 57 0.46 -7.71 -3.56
N ALA A 58 -0.24 -8.60 -4.27
CA ALA A 58 -1.62 -8.98 -3.92
C ALA A 58 -1.86 -10.50 -3.82
N GLY A 59 -0.83 -11.32 -4.06
CA GLY A 59 -0.97 -12.76 -4.19
C GLY A 59 -1.07 -13.49 -2.85
N SER A 60 -0.53 -12.92 -1.78
CA SER A 60 -0.65 -13.43 -0.41
C SER A 60 -0.40 -12.27 0.55
N ILE A 61 -1.46 -11.50 0.78
CA ILE A 61 -1.40 -10.24 1.54
C ILE A 61 -0.99 -10.45 3.00
N GLU A 62 -1.13 -11.68 3.50
CA GLU A 62 -0.58 -12.13 4.77
C GLU A 62 0.95 -12.14 4.81
N TYR A 63 1.62 -12.17 3.65
CA TYR A 63 3.08 -12.09 3.51
C TYR A 63 3.55 -10.75 2.91
N MET A 64 2.65 -9.77 2.74
CA MET A 64 3.09 -8.41 2.45
C MET A 64 3.89 -7.90 3.63
N THR A 65 5.13 -7.50 3.34
CA THR A 65 6.10 -7.14 4.36
C THR A 65 5.88 -5.69 4.78
N SER A 66 5.96 -5.42 6.08
CA SER A 66 5.86 -4.06 6.59
C SER A 66 7.20 -3.64 7.18
N PRO A 67 7.85 -2.54 6.73
CA PRO A 67 9.10 -2.10 7.35
C PRO A 67 8.92 -1.80 8.84
N LEU A 68 7.71 -1.43 9.28
CA LEU A 68 7.36 -1.32 10.69
C LEU A 68 7.59 -2.63 11.45
N GLN A 69 7.28 -3.77 10.84
CA GLN A 69 7.48 -5.08 11.43
C GLN A 69 8.90 -5.59 11.19
N TYR A 70 9.34 -5.75 9.93
CA TYR A 70 10.57 -6.49 9.64
C TYR A 70 11.82 -5.74 10.03
N ALA A 71 11.79 -4.41 10.06
CA ALA A 71 12.95 -3.61 10.40
C ALA A 71 12.91 -3.06 11.83
N CYS A 72 11.74 -2.91 12.44
CA CYS A 72 11.62 -2.19 13.72
C CYS A 72 11.17 -3.09 14.87
N LEU A 73 10.08 -3.83 14.70
CA LEU A 73 9.46 -4.61 15.78
C LEU A 73 10.01 -6.05 15.85
N SER A 74 10.05 -6.76 14.72
CA SER A 74 10.57 -8.13 14.62
C SER A 74 12.07 -8.19 14.28
N ARG A 75 12.58 -7.22 13.50
CA ARG A 75 13.98 -7.20 13.00
C ARG A 75 14.35 -8.48 12.24
N PHE A 76 13.47 -8.90 11.33
CA PHE A 76 13.57 -10.15 10.61
C PHE A 76 14.22 -9.96 9.24
N VAL A 77 15.47 -10.42 9.12
CA VAL A 77 16.31 -10.23 7.91
C VAL A 77 15.71 -10.83 6.64
N PRO A 78 15.12 -12.05 6.64
CA PRO A 78 14.58 -12.64 5.41
C PRO A 78 13.52 -11.77 4.73
N ASP A 79 12.61 -11.17 5.50
CA ASP A 79 11.57 -10.31 4.95
C ASP A 79 12.15 -8.99 4.43
N ALA A 80 13.21 -8.47 5.07
CA ALA A 80 13.96 -7.35 4.51
C ALA A 80 14.64 -7.73 3.16
N VAL A 81 15.19 -8.94 3.03
CA VAL A 81 15.77 -9.42 1.76
C VAL A 81 14.71 -9.49 0.67
N ASP A 82 13.53 -10.02 1.00
CA ASP A 82 12.40 -10.11 0.07
C ASP A 82 11.90 -8.73 -0.35
N ALA A 83 11.67 -7.82 0.60
CA ALA A 83 11.29 -6.44 0.34
C ALA A 83 12.31 -5.72 -0.57
N GLN A 84 13.61 -5.95 -0.32
CA GLN A 84 14.66 -5.39 -1.16
C GLN A 84 14.61 -5.92 -2.59
N ALA A 85 14.49 -7.23 -2.75
CA ALA A 85 14.49 -7.85 -4.08
C ALA A 85 13.28 -7.43 -4.92
N ARG A 86 12.14 -7.18 -4.26
CA ARG A 86 10.86 -6.87 -4.92
C ARG A 86 10.65 -5.38 -5.18
N HIS A 87 11.08 -4.48 -4.28
CA HIS A 87 10.72 -3.05 -4.38
C HIS A 87 11.93 -2.11 -4.36
N TYR A 88 13.04 -2.54 -3.77
CA TYR A 88 14.25 -1.72 -3.63
C TYR A 88 15.50 -2.41 -4.20
N PRO A 89 15.52 -2.78 -5.51
CA PRO A 89 16.59 -3.58 -6.08
C PRO A 89 17.91 -2.79 -6.14
N GLY A 90 18.69 -2.90 -5.06
CA GLY A 90 20.01 -2.31 -4.89
C GLY A 90 21.13 -3.33 -5.10
N ALA A 91 22.35 -2.83 -5.37
CA ALA A 91 23.50 -3.70 -5.65
C ALA A 91 24.03 -4.47 -4.42
N ARG A 92 23.72 -4.03 -3.21
CA ARG A 92 24.17 -4.64 -1.95
C ARG A 92 22.97 -5.12 -1.16
N SER A 93 22.97 -6.37 -0.76
CA SER A 93 21.87 -6.96 0.01
C SER A 93 21.88 -6.49 1.47
N VAL A 94 20.70 -6.33 2.07
CA VAL A 94 20.55 -6.19 3.53
C VAL A 94 21.13 -7.41 4.27
N PRO A 95 21.65 -7.28 5.51
CA PRO A 95 21.75 -6.05 6.29
C PRO A 95 22.99 -5.22 5.91
N VAL A 96 22.78 -3.96 5.47
CA VAL A 96 23.83 -2.96 5.24
C VAL A 96 23.23 -1.56 5.30
N ASP A 97 24.08 -0.54 5.49
CA ASP A 97 23.65 0.86 5.49
C ASP A 97 22.85 1.24 4.23
N ALA A 98 21.83 2.08 4.39
CA ALA A 98 20.93 2.51 3.31
C ALA A 98 21.69 3.08 2.09
N GLN A 99 22.79 3.81 2.31
CA GLN A 99 23.62 4.37 1.24
C GLN A 99 24.22 3.30 0.31
N ALA A 100 24.53 2.12 0.84
CA ALA A 100 25.05 1.01 0.04
C ALA A 100 23.95 0.33 -0.80
N ARG A 101 22.68 0.64 -0.54
CA ARG A 101 21.49 0.02 -1.13
C ARG A 101 20.78 0.93 -2.12
N ALA A 102 21.46 1.96 -2.64
CA ALA A 102 20.88 2.88 -3.60
C ALA A 102 20.32 2.13 -4.81
N VAL A 103 19.07 2.44 -5.16
CA VAL A 103 18.33 1.88 -6.29
C VAL A 103 18.63 2.71 -7.53
N VAL A 104 19.04 2.04 -8.60
CA VAL A 104 19.29 2.65 -9.91
C VAL A 104 18.17 2.20 -10.86
N PRO A 105 17.38 3.13 -11.44
CA PRO A 105 16.28 2.77 -12.35
C PRO A 105 16.79 1.98 -13.54
N GLY A 106 16.18 0.82 -13.80
CA GLY A 106 16.60 -0.08 -14.86
C GLY A 106 18.04 -0.59 -14.73
N GLY A 107 18.63 -0.50 -13.53
CA GLY A 107 20.01 -0.88 -13.27
C GLY A 107 20.22 -2.40 -13.23
N PRO A 108 21.49 -2.87 -13.12
CA PRO A 108 21.81 -4.30 -13.17
C PRO A 108 21.10 -5.16 -12.12
N ALA A 109 20.92 -4.63 -10.90
CA ALA A 109 20.23 -5.35 -9.82
C ALA A 109 18.76 -5.64 -10.17
N ALA A 110 18.07 -4.68 -10.78
CA ALA A 110 16.68 -4.84 -11.22
C ALA A 110 16.57 -5.66 -12.52
N LEU A 111 17.56 -5.57 -13.42
CA LEU A 111 17.55 -6.29 -14.70
C LEU A 111 17.82 -7.79 -14.55
N ALA A 112 18.68 -8.17 -13.59
CA ALA A 112 19.16 -9.54 -13.48
C ALA A 112 18.04 -10.61 -13.33
N PRO A 113 16.99 -10.40 -12.51
CA PRO A 113 15.84 -11.32 -12.47
C PRO A 113 15.11 -11.45 -13.81
N VAL A 114 14.97 -10.34 -14.55
CA VAL A 114 14.30 -10.32 -15.86
C VAL A 114 15.11 -11.12 -16.89
N ASP A 115 16.42 -10.88 -16.96
CA ASP A 115 17.30 -11.64 -17.86
C ASP A 115 17.34 -13.13 -17.50
N ALA A 116 17.31 -13.47 -16.22
CA ALA A 116 17.22 -14.86 -15.77
C ALA A 116 15.89 -15.52 -16.21
N ALA A 117 14.76 -14.83 -16.07
CA ALA A 117 13.47 -15.31 -16.53
C ALA A 117 13.43 -15.49 -18.06
N LEU A 118 13.96 -14.53 -18.82
CA LEU A 118 14.09 -14.61 -20.28
C LEU A 118 14.96 -15.80 -20.71
N GLY A 119 16.08 -16.04 -20.03
CA GLY A 119 16.94 -17.19 -20.28
C GLY A 119 16.25 -18.52 -20.02
N LYS A 120 15.48 -18.64 -18.93
CA LYS A 120 14.68 -19.84 -18.60
C LYS A 120 13.54 -20.09 -19.59
N ALA A 121 12.98 -19.04 -20.18
CA ALA A 121 11.91 -19.12 -21.18
C ALA A 121 12.35 -19.70 -22.54
N GLY A 122 13.66 -19.77 -22.79
CA GLY A 122 14.22 -20.39 -23.99
C GLY A 122 13.93 -21.90 -24.12
N GLY A 123 14.22 -22.47 -25.29
CA GLY A 123 14.17 -23.92 -25.51
C GLY A 123 12.77 -24.55 -25.37
N GLY A 124 11.71 -23.84 -25.75
CA GLY A 124 10.34 -24.35 -25.73
C GLY A 124 9.62 -24.22 -24.38
N LYS A 125 10.20 -23.52 -23.39
CA LYS A 125 9.60 -23.32 -22.05
C LYS A 125 8.81 -22.02 -21.93
N ALA A 126 8.70 -21.24 -23.01
CA ALA A 126 8.14 -19.89 -22.99
C ALA A 126 6.73 -19.82 -22.40
N ALA A 127 5.84 -20.76 -22.72
CA ALA A 127 4.49 -20.81 -22.14
C ALA A 127 4.50 -20.95 -20.61
N PHE A 128 5.41 -21.75 -20.07
CA PHE A 128 5.49 -22.07 -18.64
C PHE A 128 6.20 -21.00 -17.81
N MET A 129 6.98 -20.12 -18.45
CA MET A 129 7.80 -19.11 -17.77
C MET A 129 7.16 -17.72 -17.68
N LEU A 130 5.94 -17.54 -18.20
CA LEU A 130 5.22 -16.26 -18.17
C LEU A 130 5.07 -15.71 -16.75
N GLY A 131 4.78 -16.59 -15.78
CA GLY A 131 4.64 -16.19 -14.38
C GLY A 131 5.96 -15.80 -13.73
N GLU A 132 7.07 -16.45 -14.08
CA GLU A 132 8.40 -16.04 -13.59
C GLU A 132 8.81 -14.69 -14.17
N PHE A 133 8.52 -14.48 -15.46
CA PHE A 133 8.78 -13.22 -16.14
C PHE A 133 7.95 -12.08 -15.56
N GLY A 134 6.64 -12.26 -15.34
CA GLY A 134 5.80 -11.26 -14.68
C GLY A 134 6.30 -10.89 -13.29
N ARG A 135 6.65 -11.88 -12.44
CA ARG A 135 7.26 -11.62 -11.12
C ARG A 135 8.56 -10.82 -11.22
N ALA A 136 9.39 -11.10 -12.22
CA ALA A 136 10.66 -10.39 -12.40
C ALA A 136 10.45 -8.95 -12.89
N LEU A 137 9.36 -8.67 -13.62
CA LEU A 137 9.01 -7.32 -14.05
C LEU A 137 8.63 -6.41 -12.89
N HIS A 138 8.13 -6.94 -11.78
CA HIS A 138 7.71 -6.17 -10.63
C HIS A 138 8.85 -5.30 -10.06
N GLY A 139 9.93 -5.93 -9.57
CA GLY A 139 11.11 -5.17 -9.09
C GLY A 139 11.83 -4.38 -10.17
N TRP A 140 11.71 -4.79 -11.43
CA TRP A 140 12.16 -3.97 -12.56
C TRP A 140 11.42 -2.63 -12.59
N GLN A 141 10.08 -2.64 -12.58
CA GLN A 141 9.24 -1.44 -12.61
C GLN A 141 9.45 -0.55 -11.37
N ASP A 142 9.50 -1.15 -10.19
CA ASP A 142 9.68 -0.45 -8.90
C ASP A 142 11.02 0.29 -8.78
N SER A 143 12.02 -0.14 -9.54
CA SER A 143 13.31 0.57 -9.58
C SER A 143 13.19 2.04 -10.01
N TRP A 144 12.13 2.40 -10.73
CA TRP A 144 11.83 3.80 -11.06
C TRP A 144 11.15 4.54 -9.91
N ALA A 145 10.12 3.96 -9.28
CA ALA A 145 9.44 4.59 -8.13
C ALA A 145 10.44 4.85 -6.99
N HIS A 146 11.22 3.83 -6.63
CA HIS A 146 12.11 3.81 -5.48
C HIS A 146 13.56 4.24 -5.76
N ARG A 147 13.83 4.91 -6.88
CA ARG A 147 15.18 5.36 -7.24
C ARG A 147 15.85 6.17 -6.13
N GLY A 148 17.15 5.97 -5.93
CA GLY A 148 17.93 6.68 -4.93
C GLY A 148 18.13 5.86 -3.66
N VAL A 149 18.43 6.54 -2.55
CA VAL A 149 18.74 5.89 -1.28
C VAL A 149 17.45 5.64 -0.50
N PRO A 150 17.11 4.38 -0.15
CA PRO A 150 15.96 4.10 0.69
C PRO A 150 16.02 4.87 2.00
N SER A 151 14.90 5.40 2.47
CA SER A 151 14.84 6.10 3.74
C SER A 151 14.64 5.13 4.91
N VAL A 152 14.82 5.63 6.13
CA VAL A 152 14.50 4.90 7.37
C VAL A 152 13.34 5.64 8.03
N PRO A 153 12.17 4.99 8.24
CA PRO A 153 11.08 5.59 8.99
C PRO A 153 11.49 5.99 10.41
N ASP A 154 11.03 7.16 10.87
CA ASP A 154 11.25 7.64 12.24
C ASP A 154 9.96 7.59 13.06
N TRP A 155 9.83 6.54 13.87
CA TRP A 155 8.78 6.36 14.87
C TRP A 155 9.34 6.43 16.30
N SER A 156 10.50 7.08 16.48
CA SER A 156 11.18 7.14 17.78
C SER A 156 10.37 7.85 18.86
N ARG A 157 9.54 8.83 18.48
CA ARG A 157 8.59 9.51 19.38
C ARG A 157 7.57 8.55 19.98
N ASP A 158 7.25 7.49 19.26
CA ASP A 158 6.35 6.43 19.71
C ASP A 158 7.09 5.29 20.41
N GLY A 159 8.40 5.41 20.62
CA GLY A 159 9.23 4.39 21.25
C GLY A 159 9.56 3.21 20.32
N ILE A 160 9.40 3.38 19.01
CA ILE A 160 9.69 2.36 18.01
C ILE A 160 11.01 2.73 17.32
N ALA A 161 12.02 1.89 17.48
CA ALA A 161 13.35 2.10 16.91
C ALA A 161 13.64 1.06 15.82
N CYS A 162 13.83 1.56 14.60
CA CYS A 162 14.12 0.74 13.43
C CYS A 162 15.62 0.42 13.29
N ASP A 163 15.92 -0.79 12.81
CA ASP A 163 17.26 -1.18 12.39
C ASP A 163 17.57 -0.54 11.03
N VAL A 164 18.52 0.38 11.01
CA VAL A 164 18.94 1.11 9.80
C VAL A 164 19.56 0.22 8.72
N GLY A 165 20.08 -0.95 9.11
CA GLY A 165 20.63 -1.95 8.21
C GLY A 165 19.55 -2.75 7.47
N LEU A 166 18.31 -2.77 8.00
CA LEU A 166 17.17 -3.49 7.45
C LEU A 166 16.15 -2.57 6.80
N ALA A 167 15.87 -1.42 7.43
CA ALA A 167 14.76 -0.54 7.06
C ALA A 167 14.87 -0.07 5.60
N MET A 168 13.74 -0.13 4.88
CA MET A 168 13.55 0.44 3.56
C MET A 168 12.19 1.11 3.51
N ALA A 169 12.20 2.31 2.97
CA ALA A 169 11.03 3.11 2.71
C ALA A 169 11.32 4.03 1.51
N ALA A 170 10.28 4.66 0.97
CA ALA A 170 10.40 5.62 -0.11
C ALA A 170 11.55 6.63 0.15
N PRO A 171 12.46 6.85 -0.82
CA PRO A 171 13.54 7.83 -0.68
C PRO A 171 13.02 9.22 -0.33
N LEU A 172 13.77 9.99 0.46
CA LEU A 172 13.29 11.29 1.00
C LEU A 172 13.09 12.38 -0.06
N ASP A 173 13.78 12.29 -1.19
CA ASP A 173 13.56 13.16 -2.36
C ASP A 173 12.31 12.75 -3.15
N ARG A 174 11.74 11.58 -2.85
CA ARG A 174 10.48 11.10 -3.41
C ARG A 174 9.28 11.53 -2.57
N HIS A 175 9.31 11.31 -1.26
CA HIS A 175 8.33 11.83 -0.30
C HIS A 175 8.76 11.50 1.15
N THR A 176 7.82 11.51 2.09
CA THR A 176 7.97 10.96 3.43
C THR A 176 8.10 9.43 3.40
N SER A 177 8.82 8.87 4.38
CA SER A 177 9.10 7.43 4.52
C SER A 177 7.86 6.55 4.72
N SER A 178 6.73 7.11 5.14
CA SER A 178 5.49 6.37 5.43
C SER A 178 4.40 6.63 4.39
N SER A 179 4.77 6.86 3.12
CA SER A 179 3.81 7.22 2.08
C SER A 179 4.07 6.52 0.76
N HIS A 180 2.99 6.15 0.08
CA HIS A 180 3.00 5.65 -1.29
C HIS A 180 3.06 6.77 -2.35
N ALA A 181 3.79 7.86 -2.09
CA ALA A 181 3.84 9.00 -3.02
C ALA A 181 4.95 8.90 -4.08
N ALA A 182 5.92 8.00 -3.90
CA ALA A 182 6.93 7.69 -4.91
C ALA A 182 6.30 7.00 -6.14
N GLU A 183 5.18 6.36 -5.90
CA GLU A 183 4.43 5.43 -6.74
C GLU A 183 3.34 6.15 -7.58
N LEU A 184 3.09 7.44 -7.30
CA LEU A 184 2.09 8.20 -8.04
C LEU A 184 2.53 8.55 -9.47
N THR A 185 1.84 7.97 -10.44
CA THR A 185 2.18 8.18 -11.85
C THR A 185 2.20 9.65 -12.26
N TRP A 186 1.23 10.45 -11.81
CA TRP A 186 1.09 11.85 -12.18
C TRP A 186 2.14 12.78 -11.54
N ARG A 187 2.84 12.32 -10.50
CA ARG A 187 3.98 13.06 -9.91
C ARG A 187 5.30 12.73 -10.60
N ARG A 188 5.36 11.61 -11.32
CA ARG A 188 6.58 10.98 -11.84
C ARG A 188 6.50 10.73 -13.34
N VAL A 189 5.93 11.68 -14.08
CA VAL A 189 5.64 11.56 -15.53
C VAL A 189 6.79 10.94 -16.33
N ALA A 190 8.00 11.51 -16.21
CA ALA A 190 9.17 11.02 -16.93
C ALA A 190 9.61 9.61 -16.52
N ASP A 191 9.44 9.26 -15.24
CA ASP A 191 9.84 7.96 -14.71
C ASP A 191 8.86 6.88 -15.16
N VAL A 192 7.56 7.18 -15.17
CA VAL A 192 6.52 6.26 -15.64
C VAL A 192 6.66 5.99 -17.14
N GLU A 193 6.94 7.01 -17.94
CA GLU A 193 7.16 6.82 -19.38
C GLU A 193 8.42 5.98 -19.64
N ALA A 194 9.52 6.27 -18.95
CA ALA A 194 10.76 5.51 -19.06
C ALA A 194 10.60 4.05 -18.59
N MET A 195 9.90 3.84 -17.47
CA MET A 195 9.56 2.51 -16.96
C MET A 195 8.69 1.76 -17.98
N ALA A 196 7.62 2.37 -18.49
CA ALA A 196 6.73 1.73 -19.46
C ALA A 196 7.49 1.34 -20.73
N GLN A 197 8.37 2.20 -21.23
CA GLN A 197 9.25 1.90 -22.37
C GLN A 197 10.16 0.71 -22.06
N ALA A 198 10.81 0.74 -20.91
CA ALA A 198 11.75 -0.29 -20.50
C ALA A 198 11.06 -1.65 -20.36
N THR A 199 9.91 -1.70 -19.68
CA THR A 199 9.07 -2.90 -19.53
C THR A 199 8.59 -3.42 -20.89
N TYR A 200 8.13 -2.53 -21.77
CA TYR A 200 7.74 -2.88 -23.14
C TYR A 200 8.88 -3.55 -23.92
N LEU A 201 10.10 -3.00 -23.81
CA LEU A 201 11.28 -3.58 -24.44
C LEU A 201 11.56 -4.99 -23.90
N GLN A 202 11.42 -5.25 -22.60
CA GLN A 202 11.57 -6.62 -22.06
C GLN A 202 10.50 -7.58 -22.60
N MET A 203 9.26 -7.13 -22.73
CA MET A 203 8.16 -7.91 -23.30
C MET A 203 8.41 -8.31 -24.76
N THR A 204 9.02 -7.42 -25.55
CA THR A 204 9.40 -7.71 -26.95
C THR A 204 10.59 -8.67 -27.05
N ARG A 205 11.49 -8.71 -26.06
CA ARG A 205 12.58 -9.70 -25.97
C ARG A 205 12.11 -11.11 -25.62
N TYR A 206 10.90 -11.28 -25.10
CA TYR A 206 10.39 -12.59 -24.67
C TYR A 206 10.37 -13.60 -25.85
N PRO A 207 10.72 -14.88 -25.64
CA PRO A 207 10.68 -15.86 -26.72
C PRO A 207 9.26 -16.08 -27.27
N ALA A 208 9.16 -16.52 -28.52
CA ALA A 208 7.87 -16.94 -29.09
C ALA A 208 7.29 -18.13 -28.31
N ILE A 209 5.98 -18.12 -28.11
CA ILE A 209 5.23 -19.17 -27.41
C ILE A 209 4.62 -20.07 -28.48
N ASP A 210 4.88 -21.37 -28.42
CA ASP A 210 4.38 -22.37 -29.37
C ASP A 210 4.65 -22.05 -30.85
N GLY A 211 5.74 -21.31 -31.13
CA GLY A 211 6.10 -20.87 -32.49
C GLY A 211 5.19 -19.78 -33.07
N ALA A 212 4.25 -19.23 -32.29
CA ALA A 212 3.39 -18.14 -32.72
C ALA A 212 4.20 -16.84 -32.88
N ALA A 213 4.15 -16.27 -34.09
CA ALA A 213 4.72 -14.96 -34.34
C ALA A 213 3.93 -13.88 -33.60
N ARG A 214 4.64 -13.00 -32.87
CA ARG A 214 4.04 -11.85 -32.19
C ARG A 214 4.30 -10.60 -33.01
N GLN A 215 3.28 -9.78 -33.21
CA GLN A 215 3.42 -8.48 -33.86
C GLN A 215 3.30 -7.37 -32.80
N ALA A 216 4.46 -6.86 -32.39
CA ALA A 216 4.56 -5.73 -31.48
C ALA A 216 4.21 -4.43 -32.20
N ALA A 217 3.41 -3.57 -31.56
CA ALA A 217 3.17 -2.21 -32.03
C ALA A 217 4.45 -1.37 -31.97
N PRO A 218 4.69 -0.42 -32.88
CA PRO A 218 5.80 0.52 -32.73
C PRO A 218 5.68 1.30 -31.42
N TRP A 219 6.80 1.46 -30.69
CA TRP A 219 6.81 2.16 -29.40
C TRP A 219 6.18 3.56 -29.49
N ASP A 220 6.39 4.29 -30.58
CA ASP A 220 5.79 5.62 -30.75
C ASP A 220 4.26 5.61 -30.70
N GLN A 221 3.62 4.54 -31.19
CA GLN A 221 2.16 4.38 -31.11
C GLN A 221 1.72 4.04 -29.69
N VAL A 222 2.50 3.23 -28.97
CA VAL A 222 2.27 2.89 -27.56
C VAL A 222 2.39 4.17 -26.70
N ARG A 223 3.51 4.88 -26.83
CA ARG A 223 3.83 6.11 -26.11
C ARG A 223 2.72 7.17 -26.21
N GLN A 224 2.13 7.36 -27.40
CA GLN A 224 1.06 8.35 -27.61
C GLN A 224 -0.17 8.16 -26.72
N ARG A 225 -0.39 6.95 -26.18
CA ARG A 225 -1.55 6.66 -25.31
C ARG A 225 -1.26 6.82 -23.82
N LEU A 226 0.00 6.95 -23.42
CA LEU A 226 0.40 7.05 -22.01
C LEU A 226 0.02 8.36 -21.30
N PRO A 227 0.01 9.56 -21.93
CA PRO A 227 -0.15 10.82 -21.20
C PRO A 227 -1.40 10.88 -20.31
N ASP A 228 -2.54 10.39 -20.79
CA ASP A 228 -3.79 10.39 -20.04
C ASP A 228 -3.76 9.40 -18.86
N PHE A 229 -3.13 8.23 -19.03
CA PHE A 229 -2.90 7.28 -17.94
C PHE A 229 -2.02 7.91 -16.86
N VAL A 230 -0.93 8.56 -17.28
CA VAL A 230 0.04 9.16 -16.38
C VAL A 230 -0.59 10.31 -15.61
N ALA A 231 -1.39 11.15 -16.27
CA ALA A 231 -2.02 12.33 -15.68
C ALA A 231 -3.23 12.01 -14.78
N ALA A 232 -3.83 10.82 -14.91
CA ALA A 232 -4.99 10.43 -14.13
C ALA A 232 -4.69 10.40 -12.62
N ARG A 233 -5.53 11.09 -11.84
CA ARG A 233 -5.34 11.28 -10.38
C ARG A 233 -6.35 10.53 -9.52
N THR A 234 -7.29 9.82 -10.14
CA THR A 234 -8.37 9.11 -9.45
C THR A 234 -8.56 7.73 -10.05
N LYS A 235 -9.11 6.78 -9.26
CA LYS A 235 -9.50 5.45 -9.74
C LYS A 235 -10.45 5.56 -10.93
N ARG A 236 -11.41 6.48 -10.87
CA ARG A 236 -12.32 6.74 -11.99
C ARG A 236 -11.59 7.12 -13.27
N ALA A 237 -10.66 8.09 -13.22
CA ALA A 237 -9.93 8.53 -14.40
C ALA A 237 -9.04 7.42 -14.98
N LYS A 238 -8.38 6.63 -14.12
CA LYS A 238 -7.62 5.44 -14.54
C LYS A 238 -8.54 4.42 -15.22
N SER A 239 -9.72 4.16 -14.64
CA SER A 239 -10.71 3.25 -15.23
C SER A 239 -11.18 3.70 -16.59
N ASP A 240 -11.49 5.00 -16.77
CA ASP A 240 -11.92 5.53 -18.07
C ASP A 240 -10.83 5.32 -19.13
N TRP A 241 -9.56 5.52 -18.76
CA TRP A 241 -8.42 5.23 -19.65
C TRP A 241 -8.32 3.75 -20.00
N PHE A 242 -8.42 2.84 -19.02
CA PHE A 242 -8.34 1.40 -19.27
C PHE A 242 -9.46 0.91 -20.19
N VAL A 243 -10.69 1.35 -19.95
CA VAL A 243 -11.85 1.01 -20.79
C VAL A 243 -11.65 1.52 -22.21
N ALA A 244 -11.20 2.78 -22.38
CA ALA A 244 -10.90 3.35 -23.69
C ALA A 244 -9.76 2.60 -24.42
N ASN A 245 -8.91 1.90 -23.69
CA ASN A 245 -7.78 1.11 -24.20
C ASN A 245 -8.02 -0.40 -24.20
N GLY A 246 -9.28 -0.84 -24.10
CA GLY A 246 -9.68 -2.23 -24.31
C GLY A 246 -9.54 -3.15 -23.09
N ILE A 247 -9.40 -2.59 -21.89
CA ILE A 247 -9.47 -3.31 -20.61
C ILE A 247 -10.81 -2.98 -19.96
N ALA A 248 -11.79 -3.86 -20.16
CA ALA A 248 -13.17 -3.64 -19.73
C ALA A 248 -13.38 -3.82 -18.21
N ASP A 249 -12.70 -4.81 -17.62
CA ASP A 249 -12.71 -5.02 -16.17
C ASP A 249 -11.64 -4.15 -15.51
N THR A 250 -12.07 -3.16 -14.74
CA THR A 250 -11.20 -2.23 -14.00
C THR A 250 -11.32 -2.40 -12.49
N SER A 251 -11.91 -3.51 -12.03
CA SER A 251 -12.10 -3.77 -10.60
C SER A 251 -10.79 -3.86 -9.80
N PHE A 252 -9.66 -4.18 -10.46
CA PHE A 252 -8.32 -4.14 -9.85
C PHE A 252 -7.95 -2.76 -9.27
N LEU A 253 -8.58 -1.68 -9.73
CA LEU A 253 -8.38 -0.33 -9.19
C LEU A 253 -9.06 -0.12 -7.84
N ASP A 254 -9.94 -1.01 -7.38
CA ASP A 254 -10.63 -0.84 -6.09
C ASP A 254 -9.66 -0.75 -4.92
N GLY A 255 -8.59 -1.54 -4.99
CA GLY A 255 -7.57 -1.63 -3.96
C GLY A 255 -6.52 -0.53 -3.99
N ILE A 256 -6.34 0.22 -5.09
CA ILE A 256 -5.24 1.19 -5.20
C ILE A 256 -5.45 2.40 -4.30
N SER A 257 -4.37 3.09 -3.95
CA SER A 257 -4.42 4.20 -3.00
C SER A 257 -4.78 5.56 -3.63
N LEU A 258 -5.15 5.61 -4.92
CA LEU A 258 -5.72 6.82 -5.53
C LEU A 258 -7.11 7.14 -4.95
N PRO A 259 -7.49 8.42 -4.84
CA PRO A 259 -8.86 8.79 -4.56
C PRO A 259 -9.81 8.19 -5.58
N ASP A 260 -11.01 7.83 -5.15
CA ASP A 260 -12.01 7.20 -6.01
C ASP A 260 -12.38 8.05 -7.24
N GLY A 261 -12.62 9.33 -7.02
CA GLY A 261 -13.13 10.26 -8.03
C GLY A 261 -14.64 10.15 -8.27
N PRO A 262 -15.21 11.03 -9.10
CA PRO A 262 -16.67 11.12 -9.28
C PRO A 262 -17.28 9.81 -9.81
N ALA A 263 -18.38 9.37 -9.20
CA ALA A 263 -19.15 8.19 -9.61
C ALA A 263 -18.36 6.86 -9.66
N TRP A 264 -17.22 6.78 -8.97
CA TRP A 264 -16.59 5.48 -8.69
C TRP A 264 -17.54 4.64 -7.85
N LYS A 265 -17.58 3.34 -8.17
CA LYS A 265 -18.28 2.35 -7.35
C LYS A 265 -17.26 1.31 -6.94
N THR A 266 -17.18 1.05 -5.65
CA THR A 266 -16.32 -0.01 -5.11
C THR A 266 -16.69 -1.33 -5.79
N VAL A 267 -15.69 -2.03 -6.31
CA VAL A 267 -15.86 -3.39 -6.81
C VAL A 267 -14.77 -4.23 -6.19
N ARG A 268 -15.13 -5.10 -5.24
CA ARG A 268 -14.14 -5.99 -4.62
C ARG A 268 -13.54 -6.89 -5.71
N TRP A 269 -12.27 -6.65 -6.05
CA TRP A 269 -11.59 -7.38 -7.11
C TRP A 269 -11.42 -8.85 -6.74
N HIS A 270 -11.86 -9.75 -7.63
CA HIS A 270 -11.78 -11.21 -7.46
C HIS A 270 -10.43 -11.81 -7.90
N GLY A 271 -9.49 -11.01 -8.40
CA GLY A 271 -8.15 -11.50 -8.76
C GLY A 271 -7.20 -11.65 -7.56
N ARG A 272 -7.63 -11.26 -6.36
CA ARG A 272 -6.94 -11.58 -5.10
C ARG A 272 -7.08 -13.06 -4.78
N ARG A 273 -6.06 -13.65 -4.16
CA ARG A 273 -6.17 -15.00 -3.60
C ARG A 273 -7.18 -15.00 -2.45
N ASP A 274 -7.92 -16.10 -2.27
CA ASP A 274 -8.77 -16.28 -1.09
C ASP A 274 -7.94 -16.14 0.18
N LEU A 275 -8.41 -15.29 1.08
CA LEU A 275 -7.71 -15.01 2.33
C LEU A 275 -7.99 -16.12 3.34
N PRO A 276 -6.95 -16.62 4.04
CA PRO A 276 -7.17 -17.54 5.16
C PRO A 276 -7.99 -16.84 6.25
N ALA A 277 -8.94 -17.55 6.84
CA ALA A 277 -9.71 -17.06 7.97
C ALA A 277 -8.77 -16.86 9.18
N PRO A 278 -8.72 -15.65 9.78
CA PRO A 278 -7.88 -15.43 10.95
C PRO A 278 -8.31 -16.27 12.14
N LEU A 279 -7.33 -16.80 12.88
CA LEU A 279 -7.53 -17.48 14.16
C LEU A 279 -7.89 -16.47 15.26
N PRO A 280 -8.47 -16.93 16.40
CA PRO A 280 -8.74 -16.05 17.53
C PRO A 280 -7.49 -15.31 18.02
N SER A 281 -7.62 -14.01 18.28
CA SER A 281 -6.51 -13.13 18.72
C SER A 281 -5.78 -13.63 19.98
N ALA A 282 -6.46 -14.41 20.83
CA ALA A 282 -5.92 -15.05 22.02
C ALA A 282 -4.81 -16.08 21.74
N MET A 283 -4.59 -16.48 20.47
CA MET A 283 -3.53 -17.42 20.08
C MET A 283 -2.15 -16.77 19.90
N GLN A 284 -2.00 -15.47 20.21
CA GLN A 284 -0.71 -14.78 20.18
C GLN A 284 0.23 -15.28 21.27
N ALA A 285 1.30 -15.98 20.87
CA ALA A 285 2.27 -16.55 21.79
C ALA A 285 3.14 -15.46 22.44
N GLY A 286 3.32 -15.54 23.77
CA GLY A 286 4.22 -14.65 24.51
C GLY A 286 3.67 -13.24 24.78
N VAL A 287 2.40 -12.97 24.43
CA VAL A 287 1.74 -11.68 24.70
C VAL A 287 0.79 -11.83 25.90
N ASP A 288 0.79 -10.84 26.80
CA ASP A 288 -0.13 -10.82 27.94
C ASP A 288 -1.59 -10.79 27.45
N LYS A 289 -2.42 -11.67 28.02
CA LYS A 289 -3.85 -11.76 27.70
C LYS A 289 -4.59 -10.43 27.92
N ASP A 290 -4.22 -9.66 28.94
CA ASP A 290 -4.87 -8.37 29.24
C ASP A 290 -4.77 -7.38 28.07
N ILE A 291 -3.61 -7.28 27.43
CA ILE A 291 -3.41 -6.37 26.30
C ILE A 291 -4.06 -6.90 25.02
N VAL A 292 -4.05 -8.22 24.79
CA VAL A 292 -4.76 -8.84 23.66
C VAL A 292 -6.27 -8.63 23.79
N ASP A 293 -6.83 -8.82 24.99
CA ASP A 293 -8.25 -8.61 25.26
C ASP A 293 -8.63 -7.11 25.11
N PHE A 294 -7.75 -6.19 25.50
CA PHE A 294 -7.93 -4.75 25.26
C PHE A 294 -8.01 -4.43 23.77
N TYR A 295 -7.00 -4.83 22.97
CA TYR A 295 -6.99 -4.54 21.54
C TYR A 295 -8.14 -5.21 20.80
N THR A 296 -8.50 -6.45 21.17
CA THR A 296 -9.65 -7.14 20.57
C THR A 296 -10.93 -6.34 20.74
N ARG A 297 -11.21 -5.83 21.95
CA ARG A 297 -12.39 -4.99 22.19
C ARG A 297 -12.30 -3.67 21.44
N PHE A 298 -11.18 -2.97 21.56
CA PHE A 298 -10.99 -1.66 20.93
C PHE A 298 -11.14 -1.74 19.41
N LEU A 299 -10.41 -2.63 18.75
CA LEU A 299 -10.43 -2.77 17.29
C LEU A 299 -11.80 -3.23 16.80
N SER A 300 -12.44 -4.19 17.50
CA SER A 300 -13.78 -4.64 17.16
C SER A 300 -14.79 -3.50 17.23
N ASP A 301 -14.80 -2.72 18.31
CA ASP A 301 -15.70 -1.56 18.40
C ASP A 301 -15.32 -0.53 17.33
N TRP A 302 -14.04 -0.20 17.19
CA TRP A 302 -13.56 0.79 16.23
C TRP A 302 -14.03 0.52 14.80
N VAL A 303 -13.99 -0.72 14.31
CA VAL A 303 -14.36 -1.04 12.91
C VAL A 303 -15.84 -1.38 12.69
N THR A 304 -16.56 -1.84 13.73
CA THR A 304 -17.98 -2.26 13.63
C THR A 304 -18.97 -1.18 14.06
N THR A 305 -18.50 -0.03 14.55
CA THR A 305 -19.36 1.08 14.94
C THR A 305 -19.50 2.16 13.86
N SER A 306 -20.33 3.16 14.14
CA SER A 306 -20.25 4.43 13.40
C SER A 306 -18.85 5.07 13.55
N PRO A 307 -18.45 5.98 12.63
CA PRO A 307 -17.09 6.52 12.59
C PRO A 307 -16.64 7.16 13.90
N VAL A 308 -17.56 7.81 14.61
CA VAL A 308 -17.38 8.31 15.98
C VAL A 308 -18.46 7.67 16.85
N ASP A 309 -18.07 6.83 17.82
CA ASP A 309 -19.01 6.05 18.63
C ASP A 309 -18.55 5.94 20.10
N LYS A 310 -19.51 6.05 21.02
CA LYS A 310 -19.28 5.99 22.47
C LYS A 310 -18.64 4.69 22.95
N ARG A 311 -18.65 3.62 22.14
CA ARG A 311 -18.06 2.33 22.50
C ARG A 311 -16.53 2.34 22.54
N TRP A 312 -15.88 3.00 21.58
CA TRP A 312 -14.41 3.00 21.48
C TRP A 312 -13.75 4.30 21.97
N LEU A 313 -14.48 5.44 21.99
CA LEU A 313 -13.95 6.71 22.50
C LEU A 313 -13.36 6.65 23.93
N PRO A 314 -13.92 5.87 24.89
CA PRO A 314 -13.31 5.74 26.20
C PRO A 314 -11.90 5.12 26.19
N ALA A 315 -11.56 4.32 25.18
CA ALA A 315 -10.25 3.68 25.05
C ALA A 315 -9.14 4.68 24.66
N ILE A 316 -9.50 5.80 24.04
CA ILE A 316 -8.57 6.87 23.63
C ILE A 316 -8.64 8.11 24.54
N SER A 317 -9.41 8.02 25.64
CA SER A 317 -9.51 9.10 26.63
C SER A 317 -8.40 8.97 27.68
N VAL A 318 -7.55 9.99 27.78
CA VAL A 318 -6.38 10.10 28.67
C VAL A 318 -6.74 9.88 30.14
N GLU A 319 -7.91 10.36 30.56
CA GLU A 319 -8.48 10.21 31.91
C GLU A 319 -9.98 9.88 31.86
N ARG A 320 -10.52 9.36 32.97
CA ARG A 320 -11.94 9.04 33.08
C ARG A 320 -12.78 10.32 33.02
N GLY A 321 -13.66 10.44 32.03
CA GLY A 321 -14.57 11.58 31.87
C GLY A 321 -13.98 12.77 31.11
N GLN A 322 -12.69 12.72 30.73
CA GLN A 322 -12.12 13.69 29.80
C GLN A 322 -12.52 13.37 28.35
N LYS A 323 -12.60 14.43 27.53
CA LYS A 323 -12.77 14.26 26.08
C LYS A 323 -11.48 13.68 25.48
N PRO A 324 -11.59 12.77 24.51
CA PRO A 324 -10.43 12.31 23.77
C PRO A 324 -9.75 13.45 22.99
N ASP A 325 -8.49 13.26 22.66
CA ASP A 325 -7.77 14.14 21.74
C ASP A 325 -8.42 14.11 20.34
N ASP A 326 -8.83 15.28 19.85
CA ASP A 326 -9.49 15.43 18.55
C ASP A 326 -8.57 15.00 17.40
N ALA A 327 -7.24 15.16 17.53
CA ALA A 327 -6.29 14.73 16.51
C ALA A 327 -6.29 13.20 16.37
N LEU A 328 -6.20 12.48 17.49
CA LEU A 328 -6.29 11.02 17.53
C LEU A 328 -7.65 10.51 17.04
N VAL A 329 -8.75 11.14 17.44
CA VAL A 329 -10.09 10.82 16.91
C VAL A 329 -10.12 10.96 15.40
N ASN A 330 -9.65 12.08 14.88
CA ASN A 330 -9.68 12.37 13.45
C ASN A 330 -8.80 11.41 12.63
N ALA A 331 -7.63 11.03 13.15
CA ALA A 331 -6.78 10.04 12.51
C ALA A 331 -7.46 8.67 12.45
N LEU A 332 -7.99 8.17 13.58
CA LEU A 332 -8.70 6.89 13.63
C LEU A 332 -9.96 6.88 12.77
N VAL A 333 -10.64 8.01 12.62
CA VAL A 333 -11.74 8.17 11.65
C VAL A 333 -11.22 8.12 10.22
N GLY A 334 -10.12 8.83 9.93
CA GLY A 334 -9.51 8.88 8.61
C GLY A 334 -9.09 7.52 8.07
N TRP A 335 -8.45 6.70 8.90
CA TRP A 335 -8.06 5.32 8.58
C TRP A 335 -9.25 4.42 8.22
N ARG A 336 -10.47 4.75 8.67
CA ARG A 336 -11.69 4.00 8.35
C ARG A 336 -12.40 4.48 7.08
N LEU A 337 -11.93 5.54 6.43
CA LEU A 337 -12.56 6.03 5.21
C LEU A 337 -12.43 4.98 4.11
N ARG A 338 -13.56 4.65 3.46
CA ARG A 338 -13.59 3.74 2.31
C ARG A 338 -12.76 4.29 1.14
N ASP A 339 -12.85 5.60 0.89
CA ASP A 339 -11.98 6.30 -0.04
C ASP A 339 -10.67 6.66 0.67
N HIS A 340 -9.86 5.62 0.94
CA HIS A 340 -8.61 5.79 1.70
C HIS A 340 -7.60 6.69 0.97
N GLY A 341 -7.61 6.69 -0.36
CA GLY A 341 -6.78 7.58 -1.16
C GLY A 341 -7.07 9.06 -0.93
N ALA A 342 -8.33 9.43 -0.67
CA ALA A 342 -8.68 10.79 -0.28
C ALA A 342 -8.16 11.15 1.13
N TYR A 343 -8.08 10.19 2.05
CA TYR A 343 -7.48 10.41 3.38
C TYR A 343 -5.98 10.65 3.28
N LEU A 344 -5.25 9.75 2.61
CA LEU A 344 -3.80 9.87 2.42
C LEU A 344 -3.43 11.15 1.67
N ALA A 345 -4.30 11.62 0.77
CA ALA A 345 -4.12 12.89 0.08
C ALA A 345 -4.08 14.11 1.03
N VAL A 346 -4.67 14.01 2.21
CA VAL A 346 -4.77 15.11 3.20
C VAL A 346 -3.82 14.88 4.39
N GLU A 347 -3.55 13.64 4.78
CA GLU A 347 -2.64 13.30 5.89
C GLU A 347 -1.19 13.77 5.62
N GLY A 348 -0.77 13.81 4.35
CA GLY A 348 0.55 14.31 3.94
C GLY A 348 0.78 15.82 4.13
N LEU A 349 -0.19 16.59 4.65
CA LEU A 349 -0.06 18.03 4.89
C LEU A 349 0.52 18.32 6.29
N PRO A 350 1.39 19.34 6.45
CA PRO A 350 1.87 19.75 7.77
C PRO A 350 0.69 20.10 8.71
N HIS A 351 0.82 19.67 9.98
CA HIS A 351 -0.19 19.72 11.05
C HIS A 351 -0.88 21.09 11.27
N SER A 352 -0.38 22.18 10.70
CA SER A 352 -0.98 23.52 10.81
C SER A 352 -2.17 23.78 9.88
N ALA A 353 -2.53 22.83 8.98
CA ALA A 353 -3.63 23.00 8.02
C ALA A 353 -4.82 22.04 8.23
N THR A 354 -4.90 21.31 9.35
CA THR A 354 -6.03 20.42 9.67
C THR A 354 -7.27 21.22 10.08
N HIS A 355 -7.93 21.84 9.10
CA HIS A 355 -9.32 22.25 9.25
C HIS A 355 -10.21 21.00 9.14
N SER A 356 -11.11 20.90 10.12
CA SER A 356 -12.20 19.94 10.30
C SER A 356 -12.47 18.98 9.12
N LEU A 357 -12.18 17.69 9.34
CA LEU A 357 -12.65 16.54 8.56
C LEU A 357 -14.18 16.35 8.64
N ALA A 358 -14.97 17.42 8.81
CA ALA A 358 -16.43 17.36 8.91
C ALA A 358 -17.11 16.56 7.77
N PRO A 359 -16.66 16.65 6.50
CA PRO A 359 -17.18 15.79 5.42
C PRO A 359 -16.84 14.30 5.60
N ALA A 360 -15.69 14.01 6.23
CA ALA A 360 -15.23 12.66 6.57
C ALA A 360 -15.88 12.10 7.84
N ARG A 361 -16.89 12.76 8.43
CA ARG A 361 -17.74 12.15 9.48
C ARG A 361 -19.10 11.71 8.95
N ASN A 362 -19.33 11.83 7.63
CA ASN A 362 -20.53 11.33 6.99
C ASN A 362 -20.51 9.78 6.96
N ARG A 363 -21.51 9.14 7.59
CA ARG A 363 -21.62 7.69 7.69
C ARG A 363 -21.59 6.98 6.33
N THR A 364 -22.06 7.60 5.25
CA THR A 364 -22.05 6.98 3.91
C THR A 364 -20.66 6.84 3.30
N SER A 365 -19.65 7.50 3.89
CA SER A 365 -18.24 7.40 3.46
C SER A 365 -17.51 6.22 4.10
N PHE A 366 -18.21 5.41 4.91
CA PHE A 366 -17.64 4.32 5.69
C PHE A 366 -18.36 3.02 5.42
N GLU A 367 -17.59 1.94 5.35
CA GLU A 367 -18.11 0.61 5.54
C GLU A 367 -18.25 0.32 7.05
N VAL A 368 -19.37 -0.29 7.44
CA VAL A 368 -19.58 -0.75 8.82
C VAL A 368 -19.61 -2.27 8.77
N PHE A 369 -18.49 -2.87 9.17
CA PHE A 369 -18.29 -4.31 9.12
C PHE A 369 -19.08 -5.03 10.21
N ARG A 370 -19.39 -6.31 9.96
CA ARG A 370 -20.14 -7.15 10.93
C ARG A 370 -19.26 -7.65 12.05
N SER A 371 -17.98 -7.86 11.78
CA SER A 371 -16.99 -8.32 12.75
C SER A 371 -15.60 -7.72 12.44
N LEU A 372 -14.66 -7.86 13.39
CA LEU A 372 -13.27 -7.49 13.17
C LEU A 372 -12.66 -8.24 11.98
N ASN A 373 -12.92 -9.55 11.87
CA ASN A 373 -12.35 -10.38 10.79
C ASN A 373 -12.89 -10.01 9.40
N ASP A 374 -14.07 -9.40 9.31
CA ASP A 374 -14.60 -8.88 8.03
C ASP A 374 -13.95 -7.55 7.62
N ALA A 375 -13.31 -6.85 8.56
CA ALA A 375 -12.77 -5.51 8.39
C ALA A 375 -11.26 -5.46 8.14
N VAL A 376 -10.56 -6.58 8.36
CA VAL A 376 -9.09 -6.63 8.36
C VAL A 376 -8.57 -7.67 7.42
N LEU A 377 -7.34 -7.45 6.97
CA LEU A 377 -6.54 -8.44 6.29
C LEU A 377 -5.74 -9.26 7.31
N PRO A 378 -5.57 -10.57 7.06
CA PRO A 378 -4.79 -11.43 7.93
C PRO A 378 -3.33 -10.97 8.05
N LEU A 379 -2.77 -11.09 9.25
CA LEU A 379 -1.39 -10.80 9.59
C LEU A 379 -0.70 -12.02 10.18
N ILE A 380 0.62 -12.09 9.98
CA ILE A 380 1.50 -13.03 10.66
C ILE A 380 2.61 -12.27 11.39
N VAL A 381 3.13 -12.86 12.47
CA VAL A 381 4.36 -12.39 13.09
C VAL A 381 5.54 -12.85 12.24
N GLU A 382 6.21 -11.91 11.60
CA GLU A 382 7.48 -12.12 10.92
C GLU A 382 8.54 -12.61 11.94
N GLY A 383 9.18 -13.74 11.62
CA GLY A 383 10.14 -14.38 12.50
C GLY A 383 10.40 -15.84 12.12
N GLU A 384 11.36 -16.46 12.82
CA GLU A 384 11.77 -17.85 12.55
C GLU A 384 10.72 -18.90 12.95
N LYS A 385 9.79 -18.54 13.82
CA LYS A 385 8.78 -19.46 14.36
C LYS A 385 7.50 -19.38 13.53
N PRO A 386 6.80 -20.50 13.30
CA PRO A 386 5.48 -20.47 12.69
C PRO A 386 4.56 -19.52 13.47
N SER A 387 4.00 -18.54 12.79
CA SER A 387 2.99 -17.65 13.34
C SER A 387 1.60 -18.11 12.92
N PRO A 388 0.60 -18.11 13.82
CA PRO A 388 -0.79 -18.19 13.39
C PRO A 388 -1.13 -16.98 12.53
N VAL A 389 -2.11 -17.17 11.64
CA VAL A 389 -2.75 -16.07 10.91
C VAL A 389 -3.74 -15.38 11.84
N LEU A 390 -3.59 -14.07 12.04
CA LEU A 390 -4.29 -13.30 13.06
C LEU A 390 -4.92 -12.02 12.49
N PRO A 391 -5.98 -11.48 13.10
CA PRO A 391 -6.59 -10.23 12.67
C PRO A 391 -5.76 -8.98 13.04
N PHE A 392 -4.87 -9.12 14.03
CA PHE A 392 -3.88 -8.12 14.44
C PHE A 392 -2.75 -8.83 15.21
N VAL A 393 -1.57 -8.21 15.26
CA VAL A 393 -0.41 -8.71 16.03
C VAL A 393 0.08 -7.66 17.02
N VAL A 394 0.46 -8.06 18.23
CA VAL A 394 0.83 -7.17 19.32
C VAL A 394 2.32 -7.29 19.64
N PHE A 395 2.99 -6.14 19.75
CA PHE A 395 4.38 -6.03 20.16
C PHE A 395 4.49 -5.19 21.43
N ALA A 396 5.34 -5.64 22.36
CA ALA A 396 5.72 -4.82 23.50
C ALA A 396 6.64 -3.68 23.04
N LEU A 397 6.45 -2.49 23.62
CA LEU A 397 7.30 -1.33 23.40
C LEU A 397 8.14 -1.04 24.65
N PRO A 398 9.24 -0.27 24.53
CA PRO A 398 9.92 0.30 25.68
C PRO A 398 8.94 1.03 26.59
N TRP A 399 9.18 0.96 27.90
CA TRP A 399 8.33 1.62 28.89
C TRP A 399 8.30 3.13 28.65
N SER A 400 7.19 3.77 29.02
CA SER A 400 7.11 5.24 28.94
C SER A 400 8.12 5.89 29.90
N SER A 401 8.40 7.18 29.67
CA SER A 401 9.21 7.97 30.60
C SER A 401 8.61 8.04 32.02
N ALA A 402 7.29 7.85 32.14
CA ALA A 402 6.57 7.75 33.41
C ALA A 402 6.61 6.34 34.03
N GLY A 403 7.31 5.38 33.41
CA GLY A 403 7.44 4.02 33.91
C GLY A 403 6.20 3.15 33.68
N HIS A 404 5.40 3.45 32.64
CA HIS A 404 4.24 2.64 32.30
C HIS A 404 4.55 1.64 31.17
N PRO A 405 4.01 0.40 31.24
CA PRO A 405 4.07 -0.54 30.12
C PRO A 405 3.43 0.04 28.86
N ARG A 406 4.05 -0.22 27.71
CA ARG A 406 3.56 0.21 26.39
C ARG A 406 3.51 -0.96 25.42
N ALA A 407 2.61 -0.87 24.45
CA ALA A 407 2.46 -1.83 23.39
C ALA A 407 2.00 -1.16 22.09
N VAL A 408 2.15 -1.85 20.98
CA VAL A 408 1.55 -1.51 19.69
C VAL A 408 0.84 -2.73 19.13
N ALA A 409 -0.37 -2.53 18.59
CA ALA A 409 -1.05 -3.54 17.77
C ALA A 409 -0.97 -3.13 16.30
N LEU A 410 -0.41 -4.01 15.46
CA LEU A 410 -0.45 -3.85 14.01
C LEU A 410 -1.74 -4.44 13.46
N VAL A 411 -2.41 -3.69 12.60
CA VAL A 411 -3.62 -4.10 11.88
C VAL A 411 -3.54 -3.60 10.45
N LYS A 412 -3.97 -4.42 9.49
CA LYS A 412 -4.18 -4.03 8.09
C LYS A 412 -5.67 -3.98 7.81
N LEU A 413 -6.21 -2.84 7.39
CA LEU A 413 -7.64 -2.69 7.14
C LEU A 413 -7.97 -3.16 5.71
N LEU A 414 -9.14 -3.75 5.52
CA LEU A 414 -9.58 -4.21 4.20
C LEU A 414 -9.66 -3.07 3.16
N ASP A 415 -10.00 -1.87 3.62
CA ASP A 415 -10.12 -0.66 2.81
C ASP A 415 -8.81 0.16 2.73
N ALA A 416 -7.79 -0.21 3.50
CA ALA A 416 -6.41 0.29 3.39
C ALA A 416 -5.44 -0.89 3.28
N PRO A 417 -5.53 -1.69 2.20
CA PRO A 417 -4.93 -3.01 2.13
C PRO A 417 -3.39 -3.03 2.10
N TYR A 418 -2.77 -1.87 1.86
CA TYR A 418 -1.33 -1.72 1.63
C TYR A 418 -0.67 -0.81 2.67
N ASP A 419 -1.39 -0.61 3.78
CA ASP A 419 -0.92 0.18 4.89
C ASP A 419 -1.11 -0.65 6.16
N THR A 420 -0.03 -0.82 6.90
CA THR A 420 -0.09 -1.33 8.27
C THR A 420 -0.26 -0.16 9.22
N VAL A 421 -1.32 -0.21 10.02
CA VAL A 421 -1.58 0.76 11.08
C VAL A 421 -1.14 0.16 12.42
N GLY A 422 -0.25 0.85 13.12
CA GLY A 422 0.15 0.54 14.49
C GLY A 422 -0.64 1.36 15.50
N ILE A 423 -1.49 0.74 16.31
CA ILE A 423 -2.22 1.40 17.39
C ILE A 423 -1.37 1.38 18.67
N VAL A 424 -0.77 2.52 19.01
CA VAL A 424 0.13 2.67 20.16
C VAL A 424 -0.69 2.85 21.44
N SER A 425 -0.39 2.07 22.47
CA SER A 425 -1.12 2.07 23.74
C SER A 425 -0.19 2.04 24.95
N GLU A 426 -0.68 2.60 26.05
CA GLU A 426 0.02 2.68 27.35
C GLU A 426 -0.91 2.19 28.48
N LYS A 427 -0.38 1.41 29.43
CA LYS A 427 -1.13 0.95 30.60
C LYS A 427 -1.01 1.96 31.74
N ARG A 428 -2.12 2.63 32.06
CA ARG A 428 -2.16 3.68 33.10
C ARG A 428 -2.70 3.14 34.42
N ASN A 429 -2.07 3.55 35.50
CA ASN A 429 -2.44 3.15 36.86
C ASN A 429 -3.91 3.51 37.16
N GLY A 430 -4.70 2.51 37.59
CA GLY A 430 -6.11 2.70 37.97
C GLY A 430 -7.09 2.90 36.80
N ILE A 431 -6.62 3.02 35.56
CA ILE A 431 -7.47 3.25 34.37
C ILE A 431 -7.34 2.13 33.33
N GLY A 432 -6.23 1.37 33.37
CA GLY A 432 -5.94 0.28 32.42
C GLY A 432 -5.29 0.78 31.14
N TRP A 433 -5.35 -0.03 30.09
CA TRP A 433 -4.80 0.31 28.78
C TRP A 433 -5.57 1.44 28.11
N LYS A 434 -4.83 2.36 27.49
CA LYS A 434 -5.34 3.45 26.66
C LYS A 434 -4.56 3.53 25.37
N VAL A 435 -5.26 3.80 24.27
CA VAL A 435 -4.65 4.19 23.01
C VAL A 435 -4.13 5.61 23.17
N THR A 436 -2.84 5.81 22.90
CA THR A 436 -2.15 7.10 23.06
C THR A 436 -1.68 7.69 21.75
N GLY A 437 -1.73 6.92 20.66
CA GLY A 437 -1.25 7.36 19.36
C GLY A 437 -1.46 6.31 18.27
N TRP A 438 -1.02 6.65 17.07
CA TRP A 438 -0.96 5.74 15.94
C TRP A 438 0.33 5.97 15.17
N VAL A 439 0.81 4.92 14.52
CA VAL A 439 1.84 4.98 13.49
C VAL A 439 1.30 4.27 12.25
N SER A 440 1.86 4.58 11.09
CA SER A 440 1.54 3.88 9.85
C SER A 440 2.78 3.63 9.01
N SER A 441 2.70 2.55 8.23
CA SER A 441 3.72 2.16 7.29
C SER A 441 3.07 1.81 5.96
N ALA A 442 3.67 2.29 4.88
CA ALA A 442 3.43 1.72 3.55
C ALA A 442 4.02 0.30 3.54
N ASP A 443 3.22 -0.66 3.12
CA ASP A 443 3.63 -2.06 2.99
C ASP A 443 3.97 -2.40 1.55
N TYR A 444 4.83 -3.40 1.40
CA TYR A 444 5.34 -3.88 0.13
C TYR A 444 5.37 -5.42 0.09
#